data_AF-A0A257LWW3-F1
#
_entry.id   AF-A0A257LWW3-F1
#
_cell.length_a   1.000
_cell.length_b   1.000
_cell.length_c   1.000
_cell.angle_alpha   90.00
_cell.angle_beta   90.00
_cell.angle_gamma   90.00
#
_symmetry.space_group_name_H-M   'P 1'
#
loop_
_entity.id
_entity.type
_entity.pdbx_description
1 polymer ?
#
loop_
_entity_poly.entity_id
_entity_poly.type
_entity_poly.pdbx_seq_one_letter_code
_entity_poly.pdbx_strand_id
1 'polypeptide(L)'
;MFSPPPKQAVSAGTVPMLTRRQCDIMDWIAEGKTSAEVAMILEISPRTVEKHLEAVFQRLGVENRVAAMRSYLEAKGGFGSNPPS
;
A
#
# COMPACT_ATOMS: atom_id res chain seq x y z
N MET A 1 18.26 -4.88 10.48
CA MET A 1 16.86 -5.23 10.80
C MET A 1 16.00 -5.02 9.55
N PHE A 2 15.94 -6.02 8.67
CA PHE A 2 15.04 -6.03 7.52
C PHE A 2 14.31 -7.37 7.62
N SER A 3 13.15 -7.39 8.28
CA SER A 3 12.34 -8.61 8.32
C SER A 3 11.80 -8.86 6.91
N PRO A 4 12.19 -9.96 6.23
CA PRO A 4 11.53 -10.34 5.00
C PRO A 4 10.05 -10.61 5.33
N PRO A 5 9.08 -10.08 4.56
CA PRO A 5 7.69 -10.34 4.85
C PRO A 5 7.39 -11.83 4.63
N PRO A 6 6.57 -12.43 5.50
CA PRO A 6 6.19 -13.82 5.39
C PRO A 6 5.39 -14.04 4.11
N LYS A 7 5.75 -15.11 3.39
CA LYS A 7 4.93 -15.91 2.46
C LYS A 7 3.43 -15.78 2.81
N GLN A 8 2.71 -14.96 2.07
CA GLN A 8 1.30 -14.71 2.33
C GLN A 8 0.43 -15.41 1.31
N ALA A 9 -0.30 -16.40 1.84
CA ALA A 9 -1.39 -17.11 1.19
C ALA A 9 -2.57 -16.17 0.92
N VAL A 10 -3.15 -16.34 -0.26
CA VAL A 10 -4.31 -15.64 -0.79
C VAL A 10 -5.61 -16.21 -0.23
N SER A 11 -6.58 -15.34 0.04
CA SER A 11 -8.00 -15.66 0.23
C SER A 11 -8.84 -14.50 -0.31
N ALA A 12 -9.75 -14.84 -1.21
CA ALA A 12 -10.64 -13.94 -1.92
C ALA A 12 -11.71 -13.35 -0.98
N GLY A 13 -11.97 -12.03 -1.11
CA GLY A 13 -13.13 -11.37 -0.50
C GLY A 13 -12.92 -9.90 -0.13
N THR A 14 -13.19 -9.00 -1.07
CA THR A 14 -13.70 -7.61 -0.91
C THR A 14 -12.88 -6.55 -0.13
N VAL A 15 -11.72 -6.87 0.42
CA VAL A 15 -10.63 -5.88 0.61
C VAL A 15 -9.37 -6.59 0.17
N PRO A 16 -8.63 -6.10 -0.84
CA PRO A 16 -7.47 -6.82 -1.32
C PRO A 16 -6.52 -7.04 -0.15
N MET A 17 -6.05 -8.28 0.02
CA MET A 17 -5.22 -8.74 1.13
C MET A 17 -3.85 -8.04 1.17
N LEU A 18 -3.86 -6.76 1.47
CA LEU A 18 -2.69 -5.96 1.74
C LEU A 18 -2.34 -6.13 3.21
N THR A 19 -1.04 -6.26 3.47
CA THR A 19 -0.53 -6.21 4.84
C THR A 19 -0.77 -4.84 5.45
N ARG A 20 -0.77 -4.73 6.79
CA ARG A 20 -0.84 -3.42 7.46
C ARG A 20 0.11 -2.40 6.87
N ARG A 21 1.38 -2.79 6.68
CA ARG A 21 2.41 -1.93 6.07
C ARG A 21 2.09 -1.50 4.64
N GLN A 22 1.46 -2.37 3.86
CA GLN A 22 1.04 -2.01 2.51
C GLN A 22 -0.16 -1.06 2.52
N CYS A 23 -1.11 -1.22 3.44
CA CYS A 23 -2.16 -0.23 3.66
C CYS A 23 -1.59 1.11 4.09
N ASP A 24 -0.69 1.14 5.08
CA ASP A 24 -0.05 2.39 5.55
C ASP A 24 0.57 3.15 4.38
N ILE A 25 1.33 2.46 3.53
CA ILE A 25 1.92 3.05 2.33
C ILE A 25 0.83 3.56 1.38
N MET A 26 -0.19 2.75 1.08
CA MET A 26 -1.28 3.12 0.17
C MET A 26 -2.12 4.29 0.70
N ASP A 27 -2.29 4.43 2.01
CA ASP A 27 -2.96 5.58 2.63
C ASP A 27 -2.17 6.87 2.37
N TRP A 28 -0.86 6.88 2.59
CA TRP A 28 -0.05 8.06 2.28
C TRP A 28 0.03 8.36 0.79
N ILE A 29 0.09 7.34 -0.07
CA ILE A 29 0.03 7.53 -1.52
C ILE A 29 -1.33 8.11 -1.94
N ALA A 30 -2.44 7.67 -1.33
CA ALA A 30 -3.77 8.19 -1.57
C ALA A 30 -3.92 9.66 -1.11
N GLU A 31 -3.20 10.06 -0.07
CA GLU A 31 -3.05 11.46 0.37
C GLU A 31 -2.18 12.30 -0.59
N GLY A 32 -1.64 11.71 -1.66
CA GLY A 32 -0.81 12.38 -2.65
C GLY A 32 0.68 12.45 -2.30
N LYS A 33 1.13 11.74 -1.26
CA LYS A 33 2.55 11.67 -0.91
C LYS A 33 3.35 10.88 -1.94
N THR A 34 4.60 11.29 -2.12
CA THR A 34 5.59 10.55 -2.92
C THR A 34 6.21 9.42 -2.13
N SER A 35 6.74 8.40 -2.80
CA SER A 35 7.43 7.28 -2.12
C SER A 35 8.59 7.74 -1.21
N ALA A 36 9.25 8.85 -1.55
CA ALA A 36 10.26 9.49 -0.71
C ALA A 36 9.67 10.11 0.58
N GLU A 37 8.55 10.82 0.48
CA GLU A 37 7.84 11.34 1.65
C GLU A 37 7.30 10.20 2.53
N VAL A 38 6.67 9.19 1.94
CA VAL A 38 6.19 8.01 2.66
C VAL A 38 7.33 7.30 3.37
N ALA A 39 8.49 7.19 2.73
CA ALA A 39 9.69 6.62 3.32
C ALA A 39 10.15 7.41 4.55
N MET A 40 10.13 8.74 4.50
CA MET A 40 10.43 9.59 5.66
C MET A 40 9.39 9.43 6.78
N ILE A 41 8.10 9.40 6.43
CA ILE A 41 7.00 9.28 7.41
C ILE A 41 7.01 7.93 8.12
N LEU A 42 7.27 6.85 7.38
CA LEU A 42 7.30 5.48 7.92
C LEU A 42 8.69 5.07 8.43
N GLU A 43 9.67 5.98 8.39
CA GLU A 43 11.07 5.76 8.79
C GLU A 43 11.72 4.54 8.11
N ILE A 44 11.48 4.38 6.81
CA ILE A 44 12.04 3.33 5.96
C ILE A 44 12.75 3.91 4.74
N SER A 45 13.41 3.08 3.93
CA SER A 45 14.03 3.53 2.68
C SER A 45 13.00 3.65 1.55
N PRO A 46 13.15 4.62 0.62
CA PRO A 46 12.27 4.74 -0.56
C PRO A 46 12.24 3.46 -1.40
N ARG A 47 13.39 2.78 -1.53
CA ARG A 47 13.49 1.47 -2.18
C ARG A 47 12.62 0.39 -1.52
N THR A 48 12.42 0.47 -0.21
CA THR A 48 11.54 -0.44 0.54
C THR A 48 10.08 -0.14 0.25
N VAL A 49 9.71 1.15 0.18
CA VAL A 49 8.38 1.58 -0.24
C VAL A 49 8.07 1.07 -1.65
N GLU A 50 9.00 1.21 -2.59
CA GLU A 50 8.85 0.68 -3.95
C GLU A 50 8.62 -0.84 -3.96
N LYS A 51 9.41 -1.61 -3.21
CA LYS A 51 9.18 -3.07 -3.08
C LYS A 51 7.80 -3.41 -2.52
N HIS A 52 7.32 -2.64 -1.54
CA HIS A 52 5.98 -2.85 -0.99
C HIS A 52 4.90 -2.52 -2.03
N LEU A 53 5.08 -1.46 -2.83
CA LEU A 53 4.20 -1.09 -3.93
C LEU A 53 4.19 -2.16 -5.04
N GLU A 54 5.33 -2.71 -5.42
CA GLU A 54 5.39 -3.83 -6.37
C GLU A 54 4.56 -5.02 -5.87
N ALA A 55 4.70 -5.36 -4.59
CA ALA A 55 3.90 -6.42 -3.99
C ALA A 55 2.40 -6.06 -3.92
N VAL A 56 2.05 -4.79 -3.70
CA VAL A 56 0.66 -4.30 -3.79
C VAL A 56 0.13 -4.47 -5.21
N PHE A 57 0.89 -4.06 -6.22
CA PHE A 57 0.52 -4.14 -7.64
C PHE A 57 0.23 -5.58 -8.04
N GLN A 58 1.10 -6.51 -7.67
CA GLN A 58 0.90 -7.95 -7.88
C GLN A 58 -0.33 -8.49 -7.16
N ARG A 59 -0.63 -8.01 -5.95
CA ARG A 59 -1.80 -8.44 -5.16
C ARG A 59 -3.11 -7.88 -5.70
N LEU A 60 -3.09 -6.64 -6.21
CA LEU A 60 -4.24 -5.96 -6.80
C LEU A 60 -4.46 -6.34 -8.26
N GLY A 61 -3.48 -6.94 -8.93
CA GLY A 61 -3.53 -7.22 -10.37
C GLY A 61 -3.48 -5.95 -11.22
N VAL A 62 -2.80 -4.92 -10.74
CA VAL A 62 -2.68 -3.61 -11.41
C VAL A 62 -1.22 -3.31 -11.71
N GLU A 63 -0.98 -2.53 -12.76
CA GLU A 63 0.40 -2.26 -13.21
C GLU A 63 0.91 -0.88 -12.77
N ASN A 64 -0.01 0.03 -12.40
CA ASN A 64 0.32 1.42 -12.12
C ASN A 64 -0.14 1.87 -10.72
N ARG A 65 0.63 2.78 -10.11
CA ARG A 65 0.30 3.41 -8.81
C ARG A 65 -1.11 4.01 -8.78
N VAL A 66 -1.54 4.61 -9.89
CA VAL A 66 -2.86 5.26 -9.97
C VAL A 66 -3.98 4.23 -9.99
N ALA A 67 -3.79 3.12 -10.71
CA ALA A 67 -4.74 2.01 -10.71
C ALA A 67 -4.80 1.35 -9.33
N ALA A 68 -3.65 1.11 -8.70
CA ALA A 68 -3.58 0.60 -7.33
C ALA A 68 -4.31 1.50 -6.34
N MET A 69 -4.06 2.81 -6.41
CA MET A 69 -4.69 3.79 -5.54
C MET A 69 -6.20 3.84 -5.74
N ARG A 70 -6.66 3.81 -7.00
CA ARG A 70 -8.09 3.73 -7.32
C ARG A 70 -8.74 2.49 -6.72
N SER A 71 -8.19 1.31 -7.01
CA SER A 71 -8.71 0.05 -6.48
C SER A 71 -8.68 0.01 -4.95
N TYR A 72 -7.66 0.60 -4.31
CA TYR A 72 -7.58 0.75 -2.86
C TYR A 72 -8.68 1.65 -2.30
N LEU A 73 -8.91 2.81 -2.92
CA LEU A 73 -9.95 3.77 -2.51
C LEU A 73 -11.37 3.22 -2.73
N GLU A 74 -11.58 2.51 -3.83
CA GLU A 74 -12.83 1.79 -4.12
C GLU A 74 -13.11 0.72 -3.06
N ALA A 75 -12.07 -0.05 -2.68
CA ALA A 75 -12.19 -1.06 -1.62
C ALA A 75 -12.38 -0.47 -0.22
N LYS A 76 -11.81 0.72 0.07
CA LYS A 76 -11.97 1.42 1.36
C LYS A 76 -13.36 2.07 1.53
N GLY A 77 -14.21 2.05 0.50
CA GLY A 77 -15.58 2.54 0.59
C GLY A 77 -15.75 4.04 0.45
N GLY A 78 -14.85 4.72 -0.27
CA GLY A 78 -15.02 6.12 -0.69
C GLY A 78 -14.70 7.17 0.39
N PHE A 79 -13.75 8.05 0.04
CA PHE A 79 -13.52 9.40 0.58
C PHE A 79 -13.74 9.62 2.09
N GLY A 80 -13.04 8.85 2.92
CA GLY A 80 -12.88 9.16 4.34
C GLY A 80 -11.41 9.47 4.64
N SER A 81 -11.07 10.75 4.73
CA SER A 81 -9.82 11.24 5.29
C SER A 81 -9.73 10.80 6.75
N ASN A 82 -9.17 9.62 7.00
CA ASN A 82 -8.74 9.22 8.33
C ASN A 82 -7.27 8.86 8.25
N PRO A 83 -6.36 9.73 8.74
CA PRO A 83 -4.95 9.40 8.79
C PRO A 83 -4.74 8.18 9.70
N PRO A 84 -3.90 7.21 9.32
CA PRO A 84 -3.54 6.13 10.24
C PRO A 84 -2.85 6.74 11.47
N SER A 85 -3.36 6.39 12.66
CA SER A 85 -2.79 6.79 13.96
C SER A 85 -1.51 6.04 14.29
#